data_AF-A0A4U5NI81-F1
#
_entry.id   AF-A0A4U5NI81-F1
#
_cell.length_a   1.000
_cell.length_b   1.000
_cell.length_c   1.000
_cell.angle_alpha   90.00
_cell.angle_beta   90.00
_cell.angle_gamma   90.00
#
_symmetry.space_group_name_H-M   'P 1'
#
loop_
_entity.id
_entity.type
_entity.pdbx_description
1 polymer ?
#
loop_
_entity_poly.entity_id
_entity_poly.type
_entity_poly.pdbx_seq_one_letter_code
_entity_poly.pdbx_strand_id
1 'polypeptide(L)'
;MNSYDPKSVPNANGVDVKVDLIIQAVSGISENAASFTADVLFSQIWLDTGLAFDNMTGCLPNLTLSHRTIDDIWLPNVCFQNSKSTSIHKSPTPNIFLLIYPNGTIWVNYRVKVEAPCELDMTSFPMDVQRCTMTFESYSFNVGKVRLDWFDTGVIMDVQGKMPDFELARYTWQKSQFYYPAGQWDQLKATFYFRRTYGYYILQLYMPTYASVFISWIAFWLDSKCLPGRITLGVSSLMALTFQYGNVARSLPKVSYVKALDVWIFACMGFIFFSLVELAIVGHVDKQALKHRKRYVDGDGDASSDQRKISSAIQNGVSEHSVERPWMLRETHTDCRLNSNRLQMTAIRRRSPPGGRLLVSGRSMKRLREFNKRKSSAALFWAPLEWTGEKLKIGVFLRTSRQIETG
;
A
#
# COMPACT_ATOMS: atom_id res chain seq x y z
N MET A 1 -52.17 34.37 10.18
CA MET A 1 -51.58 33.18 10.83
C MET A 1 -52.58 32.28 11.58
N ASN A 2 -53.76 32.74 12.03
CA ASN A 2 -54.71 31.91 12.82
C ASN A 2 -55.37 30.71 12.11
N SER A 3 -54.99 30.39 10.87
CA SER A 3 -55.59 29.30 10.07
C SER A 3 -54.55 28.42 9.36
N TYR A 4 -53.26 28.59 9.64
CA TYR A 4 -52.21 27.76 9.03
C TYR A 4 -52.00 26.50 9.88
N ASP A 5 -52.13 25.32 9.27
CA ASP A 5 -51.87 24.05 9.92
C ASP A 5 -50.59 23.41 9.37
N PRO A 6 -49.46 23.44 10.11
CA PRO A 6 -48.19 22.87 9.67
C PRO A 6 -48.20 21.34 9.59
N LYS A 7 -49.27 20.67 10.05
CA LYS A 7 -49.39 19.21 9.99
C LYS A 7 -49.98 18.72 8.67
N SER A 8 -50.69 19.60 7.96
CA SER A 8 -51.36 19.28 6.71
C SER A 8 -50.46 19.62 5.52
N VAL A 9 -50.53 18.81 4.46
CA VAL A 9 -49.78 19.10 3.22
C VAL A 9 -50.36 20.36 2.58
N PRO A 10 -49.53 21.36 2.21
CA PRO A 10 -49.99 22.66 1.70
C PRO A 10 -50.95 22.59 0.51
N ASN A 11 -50.78 21.59 -0.36
CA ASN A 11 -51.61 21.38 -1.55
C ASN A 11 -52.19 19.97 -1.56
N ALA A 12 -53.49 19.86 -1.83
CA ALA A 12 -54.19 18.57 -1.94
C ALA A 12 -53.61 17.68 -3.07
N ASN A 13 -53.16 18.32 -4.16
CA ASN A 13 -52.56 17.68 -5.34
C ASN A 13 -51.08 17.30 -5.16
N GLY A 14 -50.52 17.57 -3.98
CA GLY A 14 -49.11 17.35 -3.66
C GLY A 14 -48.22 18.55 -3.98
N VAL A 15 -47.02 18.52 -3.42
CA VAL A 15 -46.05 19.62 -3.45
C VAL A 15 -44.82 19.17 -4.23
N ASP A 16 -44.41 20.01 -5.18
CA ASP A 16 -43.15 19.84 -5.91
C ASP A 16 -42.03 20.50 -5.11
N VAL A 17 -41.04 19.70 -4.71
CA VAL A 17 -39.90 20.12 -3.90
C VAL A 17 -38.64 20.01 -4.74
N LYS A 18 -38.02 21.16 -5.01
CA LYS A 18 -36.71 21.21 -5.66
C LYS A 18 -35.62 21.11 -4.61
N VAL A 19 -34.69 20.19 -4.83
CA VAL A 19 -33.54 19.93 -3.97
C VAL A 19 -32.27 20.42 -4.66
N ASP A 20 -31.48 21.19 -3.94
CA ASP A 20 -30.15 21.64 -4.37
C ASP A 20 -29.11 21.24 -3.33
N LEU A 21 -27.97 20.74 -3.79
CA LEU A 21 -26.91 20.22 -2.94
C LEU A 21 -25.59 20.89 -3.28
N ILE A 22 -25.03 21.62 -2.32
CA ILE A 22 -23.72 22.24 -2.45
C ILE A 22 -22.76 21.57 -1.49
N ILE A 23 -21.69 20.97 -2.00
CA ILE A 23 -20.65 20.37 -1.16
C ILE A 23 -19.60 21.43 -0.85
N GLN A 24 -19.47 21.76 0.44
CA GLN A 24 -18.48 22.74 0.91
C GLN A 24 -17.10 22.09 1.08
N ALA A 25 -17.08 20.92 1.72
CA ALA A 25 -15.86 20.19 1.98
C ALA A 25 -16.15 18.70 2.14
N VAL A 26 -15.20 17.86 1.70
CA VAL A 26 -15.19 16.44 2.02
C VAL A 26 -14.12 16.23 3.07
N SER A 27 -14.49 15.81 4.27
CA SER A 27 -13.55 15.66 5.39
C SER A 27 -12.60 14.48 5.18
N GLY A 28 -13.12 13.39 4.62
CA GLY A 28 -12.33 12.19 4.30
C GLY A 28 -13.18 10.96 4.05
N ILE A 29 -12.51 9.91 3.57
CA ILE A 29 -13.11 8.59 3.29
C ILE A 29 -12.53 7.60 4.31
N SER A 30 -13.40 6.93 5.04
CA SER A 30 -13.04 5.84 5.94
C SER A 30 -13.21 4.51 5.21
N GLU A 31 -12.09 3.89 4.88
CA GLU A 31 -12.07 2.58 4.23
C GLU A 31 -12.54 1.46 5.16
N ASN A 32 -12.16 1.54 6.43
CA ASN A 32 -12.55 0.56 7.45
C ASN A 32 -14.05 0.58 7.70
N ALA A 33 -14.64 1.78 7.73
CA ALA A 33 -16.08 1.94 7.91
C ALA A 33 -16.85 1.87 6.59
N ALA A 34 -16.21 1.83 5.42
CA ALA A 34 -16.85 1.95 4.12
C ALA A 34 -17.82 3.15 4.05
N SER A 35 -17.34 4.32 4.45
CA SER A 35 -18.11 5.56 4.46
C SER A 35 -17.25 6.76 4.09
N PHE A 36 -17.90 7.82 3.60
CA PHE A 36 -17.28 9.13 3.44
C PHE A 36 -18.05 10.17 4.21
N THR A 37 -17.33 11.20 4.65
CA THR A 37 -17.88 12.30 5.43
C THR A 37 -17.73 13.59 4.65
N ALA A 38 -18.83 14.33 4.53
CA ALA A 38 -18.86 15.60 3.83
C ALA A 38 -19.71 16.63 4.58
N ASP A 39 -19.29 17.89 4.47
CA ASP A 39 -20.04 19.06 4.90
C ASP A 39 -20.76 19.64 3.69
N VAL A 40 -22.08 19.65 3.74
CA VAL A 40 -22.94 20.03 2.63
C VAL A 40 -23.92 21.12 3.07
N LEU A 41 -24.25 22.01 2.13
CA LEU A 41 -25.42 22.86 2.21
C LEU A 41 -26.54 22.16 1.43
N PHE A 42 -27.59 21.81 2.16
CA PHE A 42 -28.74 21.11 1.64
C PHE A 42 -29.93 22.06 1.56
N SER A 43 -30.29 22.43 0.33
CA SER A 43 -31.38 23.35 0.03
C SER A 43 -32.64 22.59 -0.38
N GLN A 44 -33.78 23.01 0.16
CA GLN A 44 -35.11 22.55 -0.22
C GLN A 44 -35.94 23.78 -0.58
N ILE A 45 -36.55 23.77 -1.76
CA ILE A 45 -37.34 24.87 -2.28
C ILE A 45 -38.69 24.33 -2.71
N TRP A 46 -39.77 24.86 -2.15
CA TRP A 46 -41.14 24.46 -2.50
C TRP A 46 -42.10 25.63 -2.39
N LEU A 47 -43.27 25.49 -3.00
CA LEU A 47 -44.33 26.50 -2.95
C LEU A 47 -45.37 26.15 -1.88
N ASP A 48 -45.62 27.07 -0.96
CA ASP A 48 -46.72 27.00 0.01
C ASP A 48 -47.59 28.27 -0.09
N THR A 49 -48.75 28.13 -0.74
CA THR A 49 -49.69 29.24 -0.94
C THR A 49 -50.29 29.76 0.36
N GLY A 50 -50.28 28.98 1.45
CA GLY A 50 -50.79 29.39 2.76
C GLY A 50 -49.91 30.44 3.46
N LEU A 51 -48.65 30.58 3.01
CA LEU A 51 -47.67 31.53 3.54
C LEU A 51 -47.35 32.67 2.57
N ALA A 52 -48.10 32.80 1.46
CA ALA A 52 -47.98 33.92 0.55
C ALA A 52 -48.40 35.23 1.22
N PHE A 53 -47.60 36.28 1.06
CA PHE A 53 -47.82 37.60 1.68
C PHE A 53 -47.79 38.76 0.70
N ASP A 54 -47.76 38.47 -0.62
CA ASP A 54 -47.87 39.44 -1.72
C ASP A 54 -48.91 40.54 -1.46
N ASN A 55 -50.08 40.15 -0.96
CA ASN A 55 -51.23 41.05 -0.78
C ASN A 55 -51.24 41.76 0.59
N MET A 56 -50.35 41.40 1.51
CA MET A 56 -50.27 42.01 2.85
C MET A 56 -49.24 43.13 2.93
N THR A 57 -48.12 43.00 2.23
CA THR A 57 -47.02 43.98 2.31
C THR A 57 -46.47 44.29 0.92
N GLY A 58 -47.06 45.30 0.25
CA GLY A 58 -46.68 45.71 -1.10
C GLY A 58 -45.23 46.20 -1.30
N CYS A 59 -44.42 46.28 -0.24
CA CYS A 59 -43.04 46.77 -0.26
C CYS A 59 -41.99 45.79 0.29
N LEU A 60 -42.37 44.62 0.84
CA LEU A 60 -41.39 43.67 1.39
C LEU A 60 -41.00 42.64 0.32
N PRO A 61 -39.75 42.64 -0.17
CA PRO A 61 -39.35 41.76 -1.26
C PRO A 61 -39.12 40.33 -0.82
N ASN A 62 -38.50 40.06 0.34
CA ASN A 62 -38.22 38.70 0.84
C ASN A 62 -38.23 38.71 2.36
N LEU A 63 -38.79 37.68 2.99
CA LEU A 63 -38.83 37.55 4.45
C LEU A 63 -37.81 36.50 4.92
N THR A 64 -36.71 36.96 5.52
CA THR A 64 -35.75 36.09 6.21
C THR A 64 -36.23 35.81 7.63
N LEU A 65 -36.31 34.54 8.00
CA LEU A 65 -36.78 34.11 9.32
C LEU A 65 -35.67 33.40 10.10
N SER A 66 -35.82 33.42 11.43
CA SER A 66 -34.94 32.67 12.33
C SER A 66 -35.27 31.18 12.29
N HIS A 67 -34.26 30.34 12.58
CA HIS A 67 -34.42 28.88 12.68
C HIS A 67 -35.54 28.43 13.64
N ARG A 68 -35.95 29.25 14.62
CA ARG A 68 -37.01 28.92 15.58
C ARG A 68 -38.39 28.78 14.93
N THR A 69 -38.61 29.48 13.81
CA THR A 69 -39.88 29.46 13.09
C THR A 69 -40.02 28.22 12.19
N ILE A 70 -38.97 27.40 12.08
CA ILE A 70 -38.99 26.19 11.26
C ILE A 70 -40.00 25.16 11.76
N ASP A 71 -40.24 25.11 13.07
CA ASP A 71 -41.16 24.16 13.70
C ASP A 71 -42.64 24.56 13.51
N ASP A 72 -42.89 25.82 13.11
CA ASP A 72 -44.23 26.38 12.88
C ASP A 72 -44.68 26.26 11.41
N ILE A 73 -43.80 25.80 10.51
CA ILE A 73 -44.09 25.63 9.08
C ILE A 73 -44.14 24.15 8.69
N TRP A 74 -44.93 23.81 7.68
CA TRP A 74 -44.91 22.46 7.13
C TRP A 74 -43.58 22.18 6.42
N LEU A 75 -43.02 20.98 6.62
CA LEU A 75 -41.79 20.53 5.99
C LEU A 75 -42.03 19.26 5.15
N PRO A 76 -41.37 19.12 3.98
CA PRO A 76 -41.53 17.94 3.11
C PRO A 76 -40.80 16.67 3.63
N ASN A 77 -40.14 16.74 4.79
CA ASN A 77 -39.44 15.64 5.44
C ASN A 77 -38.41 14.90 4.55
N VAL A 78 -37.68 15.63 3.70
CA VAL A 78 -36.62 15.06 2.87
C VAL A 78 -35.40 14.73 3.75
N CYS A 79 -34.93 13.49 3.67
CA CYS A 79 -33.80 13.00 4.45
C CYS A 79 -32.73 12.33 3.58
N PHE A 80 -31.55 12.12 4.17
CA PHE A 80 -30.47 11.34 3.59
C PHE A 80 -30.74 9.85 3.85
N GLN A 81 -31.51 9.20 2.98
CA GLN A 81 -32.06 7.86 3.16
C GLN A 81 -30.98 6.79 3.42
N ASN A 82 -29.83 6.88 2.75
CA ASN A 82 -28.74 5.93 2.89
C ASN A 82 -27.65 6.38 3.87
N SER A 83 -27.81 7.49 4.59
CA SER A 83 -26.79 7.98 5.50
C SER A 83 -26.57 7.05 6.70
N LYS A 84 -25.33 7.00 7.20
CA LYS A 84 -24.98 6.30 8.45
C LYS A 84 -25.16 7.22 9.66
N SER A 85 -24.80 8.49 9.48
CA SER A 85 -24.90 9.52 10.52
C SER A 85 -25.06 10.88 9.86
N THR A 86 -25.92 11.73 10.43
CA THR A 86 -26.16 13.09 9.96
C THR A 86 -26.28 14.03 11.14
N SER A 87 -25.61 15.18 11.08
CA SER A 87 -25.72 16.20 12.10
C SER A 87 -25.77 17.60 11.47
N ILE A 88 -26.76 18.38 11.86
CA ILE A 88 -26.83 19.81 11.50
C ILE A 88 -25.76 20.56 12.31
N HIS A 89 -24.99 21.41 11.64
CA HIS A 89 -23.99 22.25 12.29
C HIS A 89 -24.64 23.25 13.25
N LYS A 90 -23.98 23.51 14.39
CA LYS A 90 -24.45 24.45 15.43
C LYS A 90 -23.29 25.32 15.88
N SER A 91 -23.38 26.64 15.73
CA SER A 91 -22.45 27.58 16.39
C SER A 91 -22.91 29.04 16.23
N PRO A 92 -23.41 29.71 17.29
CA PRO A 92 -23.93 29.22 18.57
C PRO A 92 -25.35 28.59 18.45
N THR A 93 -26.07 28.87 17.37
CA THR A 93 -27.38 28.32 17.05
C THR A 93 -27.29 27.30 15.90
N PRO A 94 -28.32 26.46 15.66
CA PRO A 94 -28.39 25.63 14.46
C PRO A 94 -28.27 26.46 13.18
N ASN A 95 -27.43 26.02 12.26
CA ASN A 95 -27.17 26.69 10.99
C ASN A 95 -28.25 26.31 9.97
N ILE A 96 -29.42 26.94 10.13
CA ILE A 96 -30.58 26.80 9.26
C ILE A 96 -30.93 28.19 8.73
N PHE A 97 -30.99 28.31 7.43
CA PHE A 97 -31.45 29.52 6.74
C PHE A 97 -32.86 29.26 6.22
N LEU A 98 -33.78 30.18 6.51
CA LEU A 98 -35.18 30.13 6.09
C LEU A 98 -35.54 31.46 5.44
N LEU A 99 -35.97 31.39 4.19
CA LEU A 99 -36.45 32.51 3.41
C LEU A 99 -37.82 32.20 2.83
N ILE A 100 -38.76 33.14 2.98
CA ILE A 100 -40.06 33.07 2.33
C ILE A 100 -40.15 34.21 1.30
N TYR A 101 -40.41 33.84 0.06
CA TYR A 101 -40.67 34.76 -1.03
C TYR A 101 -42.12 35.25 -1.00
N PRO A 102 -42.43 36.43 -1.59
CA PRO A 102 -43.76 37.04 -1.53
C PRO A 102 -44.89 36.13 -2.05
N ASN A 103 -44.58 35.34 -3.09
CA ASN A 103 -45.48 34.36 -3.70
C ASN A 103 -45.74 33.10 -2.85
N GLY A 104 -45.13 32.99 -1.66
CA GLY A 104 -45.22 31.82 -0.79
C GLY A 104 -44.20 30.72 -1.10
N THR A 105 -43.22 30.97 -1.97
CA THR A 105 -42.10 30.02 -2.15
C THR A 105 -41.23 30.05 -0.91
N ILE A 106 -40.96 28.88 -0.34
CA ILE A 106 -40.10 28.72 0.81
C ILE A 106 -38.77 28.15 0.33
N TRP A 107 -37.68 28.76 0.77
CA TRP A 107 -36.34 28.24 0.61
C TRP A 107 -35.75 27.98 1.98
N VAL A 108 -35.47 26.71 2.26
CA VAL A 108 -34.77 26.28 3.47
C VAL A 108 -33.42 25.72 3.08
N ASN A 109 -32.36 26.20 3.74
CA ASN A 109 -31.02 25.69 3.57
C ASN A 109 -30.46 25.22 4.92
N TYR A 110 -29.97 23.98 4.95
CA TYR A 110 -29.37 23.36 6.12
C TYR A 110 -27.88 23.16 5.88
N ARG A 111 -27.02 23.60 6.81
CA ARG A 111 -25.62 23.19 6.82
C ARG A 111 -25.48 21.88 7.59
N VAL A 112 -25.27 20.79 6.88
CA VAL A 112 -25.29 19.42 7.43
C VAL A 112 -23.93 18.75 7.22
N LYS A 113 -23.43 18.12 8.28
CA LYS A 113 -22.38 17.10 8.17
C LYS A 113 -23.04 15.75 7.94
N VAL A 114 -22.77 15.12 6.81
CA VAL A 114 -23.32 13.83 6.43
C VAL A 114 -22.23 12.79 6.31
N GLU A 115 -22.46 11.64 6.92
CA GLU A 115 -21.71 10.42 6.69
C GLU A 115 -22.54 9.47 5.83
N ALA A 116 -22.09 9.23 4.61
CA ALA A 116 -22.77 8.41 3.63
C ALA A 116 -21.92 7.17 3.25
N PRO A 117 -22.55 6.07 2.83
CA PRO A 117 -21.85 4.84 2.49
C PRO A 117 -21.06 4.98 1.19
N CYS A 118 -19.94 4.27 1.13
CA CYS A 118 -19.14 4.08 -0.07
C CYS A 118 -19.08 2.61 -0.42
N GLU A 119 -19.20 2.32 -1.71
CA GLU A 119 -18.91 1.01 -2.27
C GLU A 119 -17.44 0.98 -2.64
N LEU A 120 -16.67 0.20 -1.86
CA LEU A 120 -15.22 0.15 -2.00
C LEU A 120 -14.80 -1.01 -2.92
N ASP A 121 -14.13 -0.67 -4.02
CA ASP A 121 -13.46 -1.61 -4.91
C ASP A 121 -11.94 -1.39 -4.83
N MET A 122 -11.25 -2.31 -4.16
CA MET A 122 -9.81 -2.27 -3.94
C MET A 122 -9.03 -3.24 -4.83
N THR A 123 -9.67 -3.82 -5.85
CA THR A 123 -9.01 -4.79 -6.74
C THR A 123 -7.73 -4.21 -7.37
N SER A 124 -7.76 -2.94 -7.79
CA SER A 124 -6.60 -2.23 -8.35
C SER A 124 -5.81 -1.40 -7.33
N PHE A 125 -5.93 -1.68 -6.03
CA PHE A 125 -5.23 -0.91 -4.98
C PHE A 125 -3.70 -0.84 -5.21
N PRO A 126 -3.06 0.34 -5.11
CA PRO A 126 -3.57 1.66 -4.70
C PRO A 126 -3.99 2.59 -5.86
N MET A 127 -4.11 2.06 -7.08
CA MET A 127 -4.57 2.82 -8.27
C MET A 127 -6.07 2.56 -8.50
N ASP A 128 -6.85 2.79 -7.46
CA ASP A 128 -8.28 2.51 -7.36
C ASP A 128 -9.13 3.79 -7.43
N VAL A 129 -10.39 3.61 -7.83
CA VAL A 129 -11.42 4.65 -7.83
C VAL A 129 -12.61 4.14 -7.03
N GLN A 130 -12.98 4.89 -6.00
CA GLN A 130 -14.04 4.54 -5.07
C GLN A 130 -15.34 5.25 -5.43
N ARG A 131 -16.46 4.52 -5.34
CA ARG A 131 -17.79 5.03 -5.67
C ARG A 131 -18.58 5.25 -4.38
N CYS A 132 -18.98 6.48 -4.13
CA CYS A 132 -19.77 6.84 -2.97
C CYS A 132 -21.10 7.45 -3.40
N THR A 133 -22.21 7.07 -2.73
CA THR A 133 -23.55 7.50 -3.13
C THR A 133 -24.27 8.16 -1.97
N MET A 134 -24.99 9.24 -2.26
CA MET A 134 -25.96 9.86 -1.36
C MET A 134 -27.34 9.76 -2.02
N THR A 135 -28.32 9.27 -1.27
CA THR A 135 -29.71 9.15 -1.73
C THR A 135 -30.58 10.04 -0.86
N PHE A 136 -31.42 10.84 -1.50
CA PHE A 136 -32.39 11.74 -0.88
C PHE A 136 -33.79 11.25 -1.19
N GLU A 137 -34.63 11.24 -0.16
CA GLU A 137 -36.00 10.74 -0.26
C GLU A 137 -36.86 11.43 0.83
N SER A 138 -38.17 11.59 0.60
CA SER A 138 -39.08 11.97 1.68
C SER A 138 -39.35 10.76 2.56
N TYR A 139 -39.13 10.88 3.87
CA TYR A 139 -39.35 9.75 4.78
C TYR A 139 -40.84 9.42 4.96
N SER A 140 -41.70 10.44 4.92
CA SER A 140 -43.12 10.33 5.30
C SER A 140 -44.07 10.30 4.11
N PHE A 141 -43.70 10.91 2.99
CA PHE A 141 -44.65 11.22 1.91
C PHE A 141 -44.26 10.53 0.61
N ASN A 142 -45.25 9.86 0.00
CA ASN A 142 -45.11 9.24 -1.32
C ASN A 142 -45.18 10.28 -2.45
N VAL A 143 -44.96 9.83 -3.69
CA VAL A 143 -45.01 10.68 -4.91
C VAL A 143 -46.35 11.43 -5.07
N GLY A 144 -47.45 10.90 -4.53
CA GLY A 144 -48.75 11.56 -4.60
C GLY A 144 -48.86 12.81 -3.70
N LYS A 145 -47.97 12.96 -2.71
CA LYS A 145 -47.95 14.10 -1.79
C LYS A 145 -46.70 14.96 -1.93
N VAL A 146 -45.54 14.35 -2.11
CA VAL A 146 -44.27 15.06 -2.28
C VAL A 146 -43.55 14.50 -3.50
N ARG A 147 -43.30 15.37 -4.47
CA ARG A 147 -42.55 15.06 -5.70
C ARG A 147 -41.19 15.73 -5.60
N LEU A 148 -40.12 14.95 -5.71
CA LEU A 148 -38.75 15.45 -5.56
C LEU A 148 -38.11 15.63 -6.93
N ASP A 149 -37.54 16.81 -7.15
CA ASP A 149 -36.77 17.11 -8.36
C ASP A 149 -35.46 17.81 -7.99
N TRP A 150 -34.43 17.62 -8.82
CA TRP A 150 -33.21 18.41 -8.71
C TRP A 150 -33.50 19.86 -9.11
N PHE A 151 -32.89 20.82 -8.40
CA PHE A 151 -32.83 22.19 -8.89
C PHE A 151 -32.02 22.24 -10.19
N ASP A 152 -32.16 23.31 -10.98
CA ASP A 152 -31.57 23.37 -12.33
C ASP A 152 -30.04 23.24 -12.33
N THR A 153 -29.39 23.61 -11.22
CA THR A 153 -27.95 23.42 -10.97
C THR A 153 -27.58 22.03 -10.45
N GLY A 154 -28.54 21.30 -9.88
CA GLY A 154 -28.37 19.94 -9.34
C GLY A 154 -27.44 19.87 -8.15
N VAL A 155 -26.20 19.41 -8.39
CA VAL A 155 -25.16 19.26 -7.38
C VAL A 155 -23.99 20.17 -7.75
N ILE A 156 -23.66 21.12 -6.87
CA ILE A 156 -22.55 22.05 -7.05
C ILE A 156 -21.41 21.66 -6.10
N MET A 157 -20.19 21.61 -6.63
CA MET A 157 -18.97 21.43 -5.84
C MET A 157 -18.34 22.81 -5.59
N ASP A 158 -18.53 23.38 -4.40
CA ASP A 158 -17.79 24.57 -3.92
C ASP A 158 -16.64 24.12 -3.00
N VAL A 159 -15.83 23.19 -3.51
CA VAL A 159 -14.80 22.55 -2.69
C VAL A 159 -13.62 23.49 -2.52
N GLN A 160 -13.60 24.17 -1.38
CA GLN A 160 -12.41 24.82 -0.85
C GLN A 160 -11.60 23.82 -0.03
N GLY A 161 -10.91 22.88 -0.70
CA GLY A 161 -10.02 21.96 0.01
C GLY A 161 -9.65 20.70 -0.76
N LYS A 162 -8.35 20.46 -0.91
CA LYS A 162 -7.83 19.19 -1.42
C LYS A 162 -7.72 18.19 -0.26
N MET A 163 -8.40 17.04 -0.36
CA MET A 163 -8.14 15.94 0.57
C MET A 163 -6.73 15.37 0.30
N PRO A 164 -5.98 14.97 1.34
CA PRO A 164 -4.62 14.45 1.16
C PRO A 164 -4.58 13.09 0.45
N ASP A 165 -5.53 12.20 0.78
CA ASP A 165 -5.49 10.78 0.35
C ASP A 165 -6.32 10.52 -0.92
N PHE A 166 -7.27 11.39 -1.24
CA PHE A 166 -8.20 11.22 -2.36
C PHE A 166 -8.42 12.51 -3.14
N GLU A 167 -8.67 12.39 -4.43
CA GLU A 167 -9.09 13.47 -5.30
C GLU A 167 -10.48 13.15 -5.85
N LEU A 168 -11.38 14.12 -5.89
CA LEU A 168 -12.65 13.94 -6.59
C LEU A 168 -12.34 13.86 -8.09
N ALA A 169 -12.66 12.72 -8.71
CA ALA A 169 -12.46 12.49 -10.13
C ALA A 169 -13.66 12.96 -10.95
N ARG A 170 -14.87 12.59 -10.53
CA ARG A 170 -16.14 12.97 -11.19
C ARG A 170 -17.31 12.84 -10.22
N TYR A 171 -18.41 13.49 -10.54
CA TYR A 171 -19.67 13.34 -9.82
C TYR A 171 -20.83 13.37 -10.81
N THR A 172 -21.93 12.70 -10.47
CA THR A 172 -23.13 12.59 -11.30
C THR A 172 -24.37 12.60 -10.42
N TRP A 173 -25.46 13.18 -10.90
CA TRP A 173 -26.75 13.16 -10.20
C TRP A 173 -27.84 12.64 -11.12
N GLN A 174 -28.82 11.96 -10.54
CA GLN A 174 -29.95 11.39 -11.26
C GLN A 174 -31.20 11.38 -10.38
N LYS A 175 -32.38 11.44 -11.02
CA LYS A 175 -33.67 11.15 -10.39
C LYS A 175 -34.06 9.71 -10.70
N SER A 176 -34.57 9.01 -9.70
CA SER A 176 -35.07 7.65 -9.81
C SER A 176 -36.35 7.51 -8.99
N GLN A 177 -37.14 6.48 -9.26
CA GLN A 177 -38.31 6.16 -8.44
C GLN A 177 -38.10 4.79 -7.81
N PHE A 178 -38.50 4.64 -6.55
CA PHE A 178 -38.40 3.39 -5.82
C PHE A 178 -39.78 2.96 -5.35
N TYR A 179 -40.07 1.67 -5.54
CA TYR A 179 -41.33 1.07 -5.14
C TYR A 179 -41.18 0.36 -3.80
N TYR A 180 -41.90 0.84 -2.79
CA TYR A 180 -42.06 0.17 -1.51
C TYR A 180 -43.45 -0.49 -1.45
N PRO A 181 -43.66 -1.46 -0.54
CA PRO A 181 -44.99 -2.02 -0.32
C PRO A 181 -46.08 -0.97 0.02
N ALA A 182 -45.67 0.17 0.59
CA ALA A 182 -46.56 1.28 0.93
C ALA A 182 -46.88 2.23 -0.25
N GLY A 183 -46.30 2.01 -1.43
CA GLY A 183 -46.42 2.90 -2.59
C GLY A 183 -45.09 3.28 -3.23
N GLN A 184 -45.11 4.36 -4.01
CA GLN A 184 -43.96 4.80 -4.79
C GLN A 184 -43.38 6.11 -4.25
N TRP A 185 -42.05 6.18 -4.18
CA TRP A 185 -41.28 7.34 -3.71
C TRP A 185 -40.33 7.84 -4.79
N ASP A 186 -40.18 9.16 -4.88
CA ASP A 186 -39.14 9.79 -5.69
C ASP A 186 -37.82 9.78 -4.90
N GLN A 187 -36.75 9.29 -5.53
CA GLN A 187 -35.40 9.23 -4.98
C GLN A 187 -34.44 10.05 -5.84
N LEU A 188 -33.78 11.03 -5.24
CA LEU A 188 -32.69 11.76 -5.87
C LEU A 188 -31.36 11.12 -5.45
N LYS A 189 -30.49 10.81 -6.41
CA LYS A 189 -29.20 10.16 -6.15
C LYS A 189 -28.05 11.01 -6.64
N ALA A 190 -27.11 11.31 -5.75
CA ALA A 190 -25.83 11.93 -6.07
C ALA A 190 -24.71 10.90 -5.90
N THR A 191 -23.90 10.70 -6.94
CA THR A 191 -22.79 9.73 -6.94
C THR A 191 -21.47 10.46 -7.12
N PHE A 192 -20.53 10.18 -6.25
CA PHE A 192 -19.19 10.76 -6.21
C PHE A 192 -18.16 9.67 -6.48
N TYR A 193 -17.22 9.95 -7.37
CA TYR A 193 -16.11 9.06 -7.68
C TYR A 193 -14.82 9.70 -7.18
N PHE A 194 -14.17 9.03 -6.24
CA PHE A 194 -12.94 9.49 -5.61
C PHE A 194 -11.76 8.63 -6.07
N ARG A 195 -10.73 9.26 -6.60
CA ARG A 195 -9.48 8.61 -7.02
C ARG A 195 -8.44 8.74 -5.93
N ARG A 196 -7.76 7.65 -5.57
CA ARG A 196 -6.70 7.66 -4.56
C ARG A 196 -5.44 8.35 -5.07
N THR A 197 -4.77 9.11 -4.19
CA THR A 197 -3.41 9.61 -4.43
C THR A 197 -2.38 8.52 -4.09
N TYR A 198 -1.68 7.99 -5.10
CA TYR A 198 -0.86 6.79 -4.95
C TYR A 198 0.62 7.05 -4.59
N GLY A 199 1.07 8.31 -4.57
CA GLY A 199 2.49 8.67 -4.41
C GLY A 199 3.10 8.18 -3.09
N TYR A 200 2.34 8.24 -2.00
CA TYR A 200 2.71 7.69 -0.70
C TYR A 200 3.01 6.19 -0.77
N TYR A 201 2.13 5.42 -1.42
CA TYR A 201 2.27 3.97 -1.54
C TYR A 201 3.47 3.59 -2.43
N ILE A 202 3.75 4.33 -3.50
CA ILE A 202 4.95 4.06 -4.32
C ILE A 202 6.22 4.16 -3.47
N LEU A 203 6.37 5.23 -2.68
CA LEU A 203 7.59 5.50 -1.93
C LEU A 203 7.72 4.65 -0.65
N GLN A 204 6.63 4.41 0.09
CA GLN A 204 6.70 3.71 1.37
C GLN A 204 6.41 2.21 1.30
N LEU A 205 5.76 1.75 0.24
CA LEU A 205 5.39 0.34 0.06
C LEU A 205 6.16 -0.31 -1.09
N TYR A 206 6.13 0.25 -2.29
CA TYR A 206 6.80 -0.37 -3.44
C TYR A 206 8.33 -0.26 -3.39
N MET A 207 8.89 0.91 -3.05
CA MET A 207 10.36 1.08 -3.02
C MET A 207 11.07 0.16 -2.00
N PRO A 208 10.62 -0.02 -0.75
CA PRO A 208 11.31 -0.90 0.20
C PRO A 208 11.12 -2.40 -0.09
N THR A 209 9.98 -2.80 -0.69
CA THR A 209 9.77 -4.20 -1.12
C THR A 209 10.69 -4.54 -2.29
N TYR A 210 10.87 -3.61 -3.22
CA TYR A 210 11.86 -3.74 -4.28
C TYR A 210 13.28 -3.86 -3.72
N ALA A 211 13.68 -2.98 -2.80
CA ALA A 211 15.01 -3.05 -2.16
C ALA A 211 15.24 -4.40 -1.44
N SER A 212 14.21 -4.97 -0.80
CA SER A 212 14.28 -6.27 -0.13
C SER A 212 14.54 -7.43 -1.11
N VAL A 213 13.92 -7.40 -2.30
CA VAL A 213 14.23 -8.36 -3.37
C VAL A 213 15.67 -8.17 -3.86
N PHE A 214 16.15 -6.95 -4.02
CA PHE A 214 17.54 -6.68 -4.42
C PHE A 214 18.56 -7.20 -3.40
N ILE A 215 18.31 -7.01 -2.10
CA ILE A 215 19.17 -7.53 -1.03
C ILE A 215 19.26 -9.06 -1.10
N SER A 216 18.16 -9.75 -1.43
CA SER A 216 18.18 -11.20 -1.61
C SER A 216 19.13 -11.64 -2.73
N TRP A 217 19.28 -10.84 -3.80
CA TRP A 217 20.19 -11.14 -4.91
C TRP A 217 21.66 -10.86 -4.59
N ILE A 218 21.95 -9.98 -3.64
CA ILE A 218 23.33 -9.72 -3.17
C ILE A 218 23.96 -11.00 -2.60
N ALA A 219 23.14 -11.92 -2.06
CA ALA A 219 23.62 -13.20 -1.55
C ALA A 219 24.32 -14.06 -2.63
N PHE A 220 23.95 -13.90 -3.91
CA PHE A 220 24.60 -14.59 -5.04
C PHE A 220 26.02 -14.09 -5.32
N TRP A 221 26.33 -12.85 -4.97
CA TRP A 221 27.63 -12.23 -5.20
C TRP A 221 28.65 -12.49 -4.08
N LEU A 222 28.19 -12.87 -2.89
CA LEU A 222 29.07 -13.22 -1.77
C LEU A 222 29.88 -14.50 -2.09
N ASP A 223 31.01 -14.73 -1.41
CA ASP A 223 31.79 -15.97 -1.56
C ASP A 223 31.10 -17.16 -0.84
N SER A 224 31.29 -18.37 -1.35
CA SER A 224 30.59 -19.59 -0.91
C SER A 224 31.00 -20.08 0.46
N LYS A 225 32.14 -19.59 0.96
CA LYS A 225 32.70 -19.98 2.25
C LYS A 225 31.90 -19.43 3.44
N CYS A 226 31.08 -18.40 3.24
CA CYS A 226 30.31 -17.73 4.29
C CYS A 226 28.81 -18.08 4.22
N LEU A 227 28.46 -19.38 4.24
CA LEU A 227 27.07 -19.86 4.20
C LEU A 227 26.14 -19.21 5.26
N PRO A 228 26.55 -19.02 6.53
CA PRO A 228 25.68 -18.41 7.55
C PRO A 228 25.26 -16.97 7.20
N GLY A 229 26.17 -16.19 6.60
CA GLY A 229 25.89 -14.81 6.19
C GLY A 229 24.85 -14.75 5.08
N ARG A 230 24.94 -15.64 4.08
CA ARG A 230 24.00 -15.69 2.97
C ARG A 230 22.58 -16.08 3.41
N ILE A 231 22.46 -17.10 4.25
CA ILE A 231 21.17 -17.54 4.80
C ILE A 231 20.52 -16.42 5.62
N THR A 232 21.31 -15.75 6.45
CA THR A 232 20.82 -14.62 7.26
C THR A 232 20.28 -13.51 6.38
N LEU A 233 20.97 -13.11 5.31
CA LEU A 233 20.48 -12.07 4.38
C LEU A 233 19.14 -12.44 3.73
N GLY A 234 18.97 -13.68 3.27
CA GLY A 234 17.73 -14.13 2.66
C GLY A 234 16.56 -14.21 3.64
N VAL A 235 16.78 -14.79 4.83
CA VAL A 235 15.75 -14.90 5.87
C VAL A 235 15.38 -13.52 6.43
N SER A 236 16.35 -12.64 6.67
CA SER A 236 16.08 -11.26 7.10
C SER A 236 15.27 -10.48 6.06
N SER A 237 15.53 -10.68 4.77
CA SER A 237 14.75 -10.04 3.69
C SER A 237 13.30 -10.54 3.66
N LEU A 238 13.08 -11.84 3.86
CA LEU A 238 11.74 -12.42 3.93
C LEU A 238 10.95 -11.93 5.15
N MET A 239 11.63 -11.83 6.30
CA MET A 239 11.05 -11.28 7.52
C MET A 239 10.70 -9.79 7.36
N ALA A 240 11.57 -9.00 6.73
CA ALA A 240 11.33 -7.58 6.44
C ALA A 240 10.11 -7.39 5.52
N LEU A 241 10.02 -8.17 4.44
CA LEU A 241 8.87 -8.15 3.53
C LEU A 241 7.56 -8.49 4.26
N THR A 242 7.58 -9.56 5.07
CA THR A 242 6.40 -10.00 5.84
C THR A 242 5.97 -8.95 6.86
N PHE A 243 6.92 -8.32 7.55
CA PHE A 243 6.65 -7.24 8.51
C PHE A 243 6.04 -6.01 7.82
N GLN A 244 6.61 -5.59 6.68
CA GLN A 244 6.12 -4.44 5.92
C GLN A 244 4.70 -4.68 5.39
N TYR A 245 4.43 -5.85 4.83
CA TYR A 245 3.08 -6.24 4.41
C TYR A 245 2.12 -6.24 5.59
N GLY A 246 2.53 -6.78 6.74
CA GLY A 246 1.73 -6.76 7.96
C GLY A 246 1.36 -5.35 8.44
N ASN A 247 2.25 -4.36 8.26
CA ASN A 247 1.94 -2.98 8.60
C ASN A 247 0.88 -2.37 7.67
N VAL A 248 0.96 -2.64 6.37
CA VAL A 248 -0.01 -2.14 5.39
C VAL A 248 -1.36 -2.86 5.48
N ALA A 249 -1.35 -4.17 5.75
CA ALA A 249 -2.57 -4.95 5.92
C ALA A 249 -3.38 -4.55 7.17
N ARG A 250 -2.76 -3.86 8.14
CA ARG A 250 -3.47 -3.32 9.31
C ARG A 250 -4.16 -1.97 9.03
N SER A 251 -3.63 -1.19 8.09
CA SER A 251 -4.22 0.11 7.72
C SER A 251 -5.39 -0.03 6.76
N LEU A 252 -5.48 -1.16 6.05
CA LEU A 252 -6.51 -1.44 5.06
C LEU A 252 -7.64 -2.30 5.65
N PRO A 253 -8.88 -2.14 5.18
CA PRO A 253 -9.96 -3.04 5.55
C PRO A 253 -9.70 -4.45 5.06
N LYS A 254 -10.18 -5.43 5.83
CA LYS A 254 -10.09 -6.85 5.47
C LYS A 254 -11.12 -7.16 4.38
N VAL A 255 -10.67 -7.20 3.14
CA VAL A 255 -11.45 -7.66 1.99
C VAL A 255 -11.08 -9.10 1.63
N SER A 256 -12.05 -9.89 1.16
CA SER A 256 -11.88 -11.31 0.83
C SER A 256 -11.32 -11.56 -0.58
N TYR A 257 -11.36 -10.56 -1.46
CA TYR A 257 -10.83 -10.65 -2.81
C TYR A 257 -9.35 -10.24 -2.90
N VAL A 258 -8.69 -10.71 -3.97
CA VAL A 258 -7.28 -10.45 -4.23
C VAL A 258 -7.09 -9.02 -4.72
N LYS A 259 -6.18 -8.28 -4.07
CA LYS A 259 -5.78 -6.93 -4.46
C LYS A 259 -4.52 -6.99 -5.34
N ALA A 260 -4.33 -6.00 -6.21
CA ALA A 260 -3.09 -5.88 -7.00
C ALA A 260 -1.83 -5.88 -6.13
N LEU A 261 -1.90 -5.25 -4.94
CA LEU A 261 -0.84 -5.31 -3.94
C LEU A 261 -0.55 -6.74 -3.45
N ASP A 262 -1.57 -7.56 -3.23
CA ASP A 262 -1.38 -8.93 -2.74
C ASP A 262 -0.57 -9.73 -3.78
N VAL A 263 -0.91 -9.60 -5.06
CA VAL A 263 -0.18 -10.23 -6.18
C VAL A 263 1.28 -9.75 -6.23
N TRP A 264 1.52 -8.44 -6.05
CA TRP A 264 2.89 -7.89 -6.01
C TRP A 264 3.71 -8.50 -4.87
N ILE A 265 3.15 -8.54 -3.66
CA ILE A 265 3.84 -9.09 -2.48
C ILE A 265 4.07 -10.59 -2.63
N PHE A 266 3.12 -11.35 -3.17
CA PHE A 266 3.30 -12.77 -3.48
C PHE A 266 4.42 -12.99 -4.49
N ALA A 267 4.53 -12.16 -5.53
CA ALA A 267 5.62 -12.22 -6.49
C ALA A 267 6.98 -11.93 -5.82
N CYS A 268 7.09 -10.86 -5.03
CA CYS A 268 8.30 -10.54 -4.27
C CYS A 268 8.70 -11.67 -3.31
N MET A 269 7.73 -12.25 -2.60
CA MET A 269 7.96 -13.39 -1.70
C MET A 269 8.45 -14.61 -2.47
N GLY A 270 7.86 -14.89 -3.64
CA GLY A 270 8.32 -15.94 -4.54
C GLY A 270 9.78 -15.76 -4.96
N PHE A 271 10.19 -14.55 -5.37
CA PHE A 271 11.57 -14.25 -5.74
C PHE A 271 12.56 -14.49 -4.60
N ILE A 272 12.23 -14.03 -3.38
CA ILE A 272 13.07 -14.26 -2.21
C ILE A 272 13.13 -15.75 -1.88
N PHE A 273 12.00 -16.46 -1.97
CA PHE A 273 11.95 -17.90 -1.73
C PHE A 273 12.84 -18.68 -2.72
N PHE A 274 12.76 -18.36 -4.03
CA PHE A 274 13.63 -18.98 -5.02
C PHE A 274 15.12 -18.68 -4.78
N SER A 275 15.46 -17.48 -4.27
CA SER A 275 16.84 -17.19 -3.85
C SER A 275 17.31 -18.08 -2.70
N LEU A 276 16.44 -18.39 -1.73
CA LEU A 276 16.76 -19.30 -0.62
C LEU A 276 16.92 -20.76 -1.09
N VAL A 277 16.10 -21.19 -2.05
CA VAL A 277 16.21 -22.53 -2.65
C VAL A 277 17.53 -22.67 -3.41
N GLU A 278 17.94 -21.64 -4.17
CA GLU A 278 19.25 -21.61 -4.84
C GLU A 278 20.39 -21.76 -3.82
N LEU A 279 20.33 -21.01 -2.72
CA LEU A 279 21.33 -21.08 -1.66
C LEU A 279 21.38 -22.46 -1.00
N ALA A 280 20.23 -23.13 -0.83
CA ALA A 280 20.17 -24.49 -0.32
C ALA A 280 20.86 -25.48 -1.28
N ILE A 281 20.64 -25.32 -2.58
CA ILE A 281 21.29 -26.15 -3.62
C ILE A 281 22.80 -25.92 -3.61
N VAL A 282 23.27 -24.66 -3.63
CA VAL A 282 24.70 -24.32 -3.58
C VAL A 282 25.37 -24.86 -2.32
N GLY A 283 24.72 -24.69 -1.16
CA GLY A 283 25.22 -25.22 0.11
C GLY A 283 25.34 -26.74 0.11
N HIS A 284 24.41 -27.45 -0.54
CA HIS A 284 24.47 -28.90 -0.68
C HIS A 284 25.63 -29.33 -1.59
N VAL A 285 25.82 -28.67 -2.74
CA VAL A 285 26.92 -28.95 -3.67
C VAL A 285 28.29 -28.69 -3.02
N ASP A 286 28.45 -27.58 -2.30
CA ASP A 286 29.69 -27.27 -1.58
C ASP A 286 30.01 -28.32 -0.51
N LYS A 287 28.99 -28.79 0.23
CA LYS A 287 29.14 -29.87 1.21
C LYS A 287 29.59 -31.18 0.57
N GLN A 288 29.08 -31.50 -0.62
CA GLN A 288 29.54 -32.69 -1.37
C GLN A 288 30.99 -32.54 -1.84
N ALA A 289 31.37 -31.37 -2.36
CA ALA A 289 32.75 -31.09 -2.79
C ALA A 289 33.75 -31.20 -1.62
N LEU A 290 33.40 -30.69 -0.44
CA LEU A 290 34.22 -30.81 0.77
C LEU A 290 34.38 -32.27 1.22
N LYS A 291 33.32 -33.09 1.14
CA LYS A 291 33.40 -34.53 1.45
C LYS A 291 34.34 -35.28 0.50
N HIS A 292 34.24 -35.01 -0.80
CA HIS A 292 35.14 -35.62 -1.79
C HIS A 292 36.60 -35.23 -1.56
N ARG A 293 36.86 -33.95 -1.25
CA ARG A 293 38.21 -33.47 -0.93
C ARG A 293 38.78 -34.12 0.33
N LYS A 294 37.97 -34.30 1.37
CA LYS A 294 38.40 -34.96 2.62
C LYS A 294 38.78 -36.42 2.38
N ARG A 295 37.97 -37.17 1.61
CA ARG A 295 38.28 -38.56 1.23
C ARG A 295 39.57 -38.70 0.42
N TYR A 296 39.86 -37.75 -0.47
CA TYR A 296 41.11 -37.75 -1.24
C TYR A 296 42.34 -37.51 -0.35
N VAL A 297 42.26 -36.56 0.59
CA VAL A 297 43.36 -36.27 1.53
C VAL A 297 43.59 -37.42 2.52
N ASP A 298 42.53 -38.03 3.06
CA ASP A 298 42.65 -39.17 3.95
C ASP A 298 43.21 -40.42 3.22
N GLY A 299 42.90 -40.60 1.92
CA GLY A 299 43.43 -41.69 1.10
C GLY A 299 44.92 -41.55 0.74
N ASP A 300 45.42 -40.33 0.56
CA ASP A 300 46.84 -40.07 0.27
C ASP A 300 47.71 -40.08 1.56
N GLY A 301 47.09 -39.71 2.69
CA GLY A 301 47.71 -39.81 4.01
C GLY A 301 48.07 -41.25 4.39
N ASP A 302 47.21 -42.22 4.07
CA ASP A 302 47.44 -43.64 4.35
C ASP A 302 48.57 -44.23 3.48
N ALA A 303 48.61 -43.87 2.18
CA ALA A 303 49.67 -44.26 1.25
C ALA A 303 51.06 -43.70 1.66
N SER A 304 51.11 -42.46 2.16
CA SER A 304 52.36 -41.87 2.68
C SER A 304 52.80 -42.50 4.01
N SER A 305 51.86 -43.03 4.81
CA SER A 305 52.15 -43.69 6.08
C SER A 305 52.70 -45.11 5.88
N ASP A 306 52.21 -45.84 4.87
CA ASP A 306 52.76 -47.12 4.46
C ASP A 306 54.15 -46.98 3.83
N GLN A 307 54.40 -45.92 3.08
CA GLN A 307 55.73 -45.66 2.52
C GLN A 307 56.76 -45.28 3.61
N ARG A 308 56.35 -44.60 4.69
CA ARG A 308 57.19 -44.38 5.88
C ARG A 308 57.40 -45.64 6.71
N LYS A 309 56.40 -46.52 6.83
CA LYS A 309 56.56 -47.84 7.48
C LYS A 309 57.53 -48.74 6.71
N ILE A 310 57.46 -48.76 5.38
CA ILE A 310 58.38 -49.50 4.51
C ILE A 310 59.81 -48.92 4.61
N SER A 311 59.99 -47.59 4.62
CA SER A 311 61.31 -46.99 4.86
C SER A 311 61.86 -47.25 6.27
N SER A 312 61.01 -47.30 7.31
CA SER A 312 61.43 -47.63 8.67
C SER A 312 61.72 -49.13 8.89
N ALA A 313 61.21 -50.01 8.03
CA ALA A 313 61.50 -51.44 8.04
C ALA A 313 62.84 -51.77 7.34
N ILE A 314 63.33 -50.89 6.47
CA ILE A 314 64.64 -51.05 5.79
C ILE A 314 65.79 -50.44 6.60
N GLN A 315 65.52 -49.55 7.57
CA GLN A 315 66.56 -48.85 8.33
C GLN A 315 66.91 -49.43 9.71
N ASN A 316 66.21 -50.48 10.18
CA ASN A 316 66.40 -51.03 11.53
C ASN A 316 67.09 -52.40 11.52
N GLY A 317 68.34 -52.40 11.04
CA GLY A 317 69.40 -53.23 11.58
C GLY A 317 70.53 -52.29 11.99
N VAL A 318 70.94 -52.36 13.26
CA VAL A 318 72.02 -51.60 13.95
C VAL A 318 71.54 -50.50 14.93
N SER A 319 71.44 -50.95 16.20
CA SER A 319 71.71 -50.33 17.51
C SER A 319 71.55 -48.82 17.82
N GLU A 320 70.81 -48.62 18.92
CA GLU A 320 71.08 -47.77 20.11
C GLU A 320 70.61 -46.30 20.24
N HIS A 321 70.10 -46.07 21.46
CA HIS A 321 69.86 -44.85 22.24
C HIS A 321 68.57 -44.01 22.10
N SER A 322 67.66 -44.27 23.06
CA SER A 322 66.90 -43.36 23.94
C SER A 322 66.89 -41.85 23.65
N VAL A 323 65.70 -41.21 23.64
CA VAL A 323 65.21 -40.27 24.69
C VAL A 323 63.76 -39.81 24.38
N GLU A 324 62.91 -39.98 25.39
CA GLU A 324 61.71 -39.26 25.88
C GLU A 324 60.67 -38.52 24.98
N ARG A 325 59.41 -38.64 25.46
CA ARG A 325 58.11 -37.97 25.14
C ARG A 325 58.14 -36.48 25.65
N PRO A 326 57.09 -35.60 25.61
CA PRO A 326 55.64 -35.85 25.45
C PRO A 326 54.75 -34.79 24.70
N TRP A 327 53.49 -35.20 24.53
CA TRP A 327 52.21 -34.53 24.20
C TRP A 327 52.03 -33.04 24.57
N MET A 328 51.29 -32.25 23.75
CA MET A 328 49.97 -31.65 24.07
C MET A 328 49.36 -30.82 22.91
N LEU A 329 48.01 -30.81 22.87
CA LEU A 329 47.04 -30.35 21.88
C LEU A 329 47.03 -28.84 21.50
N ARG A 330 46.53 -28.53 20.28
CA ARG A 330 45.60 -27.40 20.07
C ARG A 330 44.71 -27.56 18.84
N GLU A 331 43.43 -27.82 19.07
CA GLU A 331 42.35 -27.63 18.09
C GLU A 331 42.12 -26.13 17.86
N THR A 332 41.98 -25.72 16.59
CA THR A 332 41.53 -24.37 16.21
C THR A 332 40.10 -24.44 15.66
N HIS A 333 39.14 -24.16 16.54
CA HIS A 333 37.80 -23.73 16.16
C HIS A 333 37.88 -22.28 15.64
N THR A 334 37.52 -22.04 14.37
CA THR A 334 37.19 -20.69 13.88
C THR A 334 35.70 -20.47 14.06
N ASP A 335 35.36 -19.72 15.10
CA ASP A 335 34.03 -19.21 15.39
C ASP A 335 33.84 -17.86 14.67
N CYS A 336 32.82 -17.75 13.80
CA CYS A 336 32.38 -16.46 13.26
C CYS A 336 31.24 -15.93 14.14
N ARG A 337 31.58 -15.14 15.17
CA ARG A 337 30.63 -14.26 15.85
C ARG A 337 30.84 -12.82 15.40
N LEU A 338 29.80 -12.24 14.80
CA LEU A 338 29.61 -10.79 14.79
C LEU A 338 29.16 -10.37 16.20
N ASN A 339 29.86 -9.43 16.82
CA ASN A 339 29.29 -8.68 17.92
C ASN A 339 29.60 -7.18 17.81
N SER A 340 28.53 -6.40 17.95
CA SER A 340 28.49 -4.94 18.00
C SER A 340 28.85 -4.46 19.40
N ASN A 341 29.80 -3.53 19.52
CA ASN A 341 29.80 -2.34 20.39
C ASN A 341 31.22 -1.92 20.85
N ARG A 342 31.44 -0.59 20.76
CA ARG A 342 32.29 0.27 21.62
C ARG A 342 33.79 0.43 21.29
N LEU A 343 34.07 1.61 20.71
CA LEU A 343 35.14 2.57 21.04
C LEU A 343 36.21 2.12 22.05
N GLN A 344 37.48 2.05 21.63
CA GLN A 344 38.48 3.05 22.05
C GLN A 344 39.80 2.93 21.28
N MET A 345 40.37 4.11 21.11
CA MET A 345 41.59 4.47 20.39
C MET A 345 42.76 4.37 21.36
N THR A 346 43.73 3.50 21.09
CA THR A 346 45.05 3.56 21.75
C THR A 346 46.15 3.33 20.72
N ALA A 347 46.88 4.42 20.50
CA ALA A 347 48.07 4.49 19.68
C ALA A 347 49.23 3.72 20.32
N ILE A 348 49.95 2.92 19.54
CA ILE A 348 51.32 2.53 19.86
C ILE A 348 52.20 2.92 18.68
N ARG A 349 53.08 3.87 18.96
CA ARG A 349 54.09 4.47 18.09
C ARG A 349 55.45 3.87 18.45
N ARG A 350 56.28 3.55 17.44
CA ARG A 350 57.77 3.48 17.38
C ARG A 350 58.17 2.35 16.43
N ARG A 351 59.21 2.42 15.60
CA ARG A 351 60.17 3.46 15.20
C ARG A 351 60.91 2.85 13.99
N SER A 352 61.00 3.58 12.88
CA SER A 352 61.95 3.34 11.80
C SER A 352 63.35 3.85 12.22
N PRO A 353 64.46 3.26 11.73
CA PRO A 353 65.27 3.94 10.68
C PRO A 353 66.12 2.97 9.82
N PRO A 354 67.05 3.43 8.96
CA PRO A 354 66.97 4.48 7.94
C PRO A 354 67.30 3.94 6.53
N GLY A 355 67.15 4.80 5.52
CA GLY A 355 67.16 4.45 4.10
C GLY A 355 68.51 4.10 3.46
N GLY A 356 68.40 3.34 2.38
CA GLY A 356 69.38 3.23 1.29
C GLY A 356 68.62 3.03 -0.02
N ARG A 357 68.78 3.94 -0.97
CA ARG A 357 68.27 3.81 -2.36
C ARG A 357 69.07 2.73 -3.07
N LEU A 358 68.40 1.87 -3.86
CA LEU A 358 68.92 1.39 -5.14
C LEU A 358 67.79 0.86 -6.02
N LEU A 359 67.98 1.13 -7.32
CA LEU A 359 67.01 1.14 -8.40
C LEU A 359 66.65 -0.25 -8.95
N VAL A 360 65.51 -0.23 -9.64
CA VAL A 360 64.81 -1.27 -10.40
C VAL A 360 65.70 -1.98 -11.45
N SER A 361 65.61 -3.31 -11.47
CA SER A 361 65.63 -4.19 -12.65
C SER A 361 65.20 -5.58 -12.14
N GLY A 362 64.21 -6.30 -12.65
CA GLY A 362 63.80 -6.47 -14.03
C GLY A 362 63.96 -7.95 -14.41
N ARG A 363 62.89 -8.74 -14.24
CA ARG A 363 62.63 -10.09 -14.81
C ARG A 363 63.33 -11.30 -14.19
N SER A 364 62.55 -12.18 -13.55
CA SER A 364 62.26 -13.54 -14.04
C SER A 364 61.43 -14.34 -13.01
N MET A 365 60.21 -14.75 -13.37
CA MET A 365 59.70 -16.06 -12.96
C MET A 365 58.53 -16.48 -13.87
N LYS A 366 58.87 -17.28 -14.88
CA LYS A 366 57.94 -18.09 -15.69
C LYS A 366 57.60 -19.38 -14.94
N ARG A 367 56.42 -19.92 -15.26
CA ARG A 367 55.84 -21.24 -14.92
C ARG A 367 55.05 -21.33 -13.61
N LEU A 368 53.76 -21.06 -13.73
CA LEU A 368 52.66 -21.94 -13.30
C LEU A 368 51.34 -21.27 -13.75
N ARG A 369 51.07 -21.34 -15.07
CA ARG A 369 49.76 -21.04 -15.65
C ARG A 369 49.33 -22.25 -16.47
N GLU A 370 48.68 -23.17 -15.80
CA GLU A 370 47.76 -24.15 -16.37
C GLU A 370 46.86 -24.63 -15.22
N PHE A 371 45.59 -24.93 -15.52
CA PHE A 371 44.47 -25.15 -14.59
C PHE A 371 43.79 -23.91 -14.00
N ASN A 372 43.11 -23.11 -14.84
CA ASN A 372 41.71 -22.79 -14.58
C ASN A 372 41.01 -22.18 -15.82
N LYS A 373 40.28 -23.00 -16.58
CA LYS A 373 39.28 -22.53 -17.55
C LYS A 373 38.09 -23.48 -17.53
N ARG A 374 37.08 -23.16 -16.72
CA ARG A 374 35.63 -23.38 -16.96
C ARG A 374 34.80 -22.87 -15.78
N LYS A 375 34.34 -21.62 -15.87
CA LYS A 375 33.06 -21.19 -15.30
C LYS A 375 32.41 -20.28 -16.34
N SER A 376 31.42 -20.81 -17.04
CA SER A 376 30.49 -20.01 -17.83
C SER A 376 29.38 -19.61 -16.87
N SER A 377 29.33 -18.34 -16.48
CA SER A 377 28.18 -17.79 -15.78
C SER A 377 27.20 -17.27 -16.83
N ALA A 378 26.08 -17.96 -16.99
CA ALA A 378 24.94 -17.43 -17.74
C ALA A 378 24.21 -16.42 -16.83
N ALA A 379 24.07 -15.18 -17.28
CA ALA A 379 23.22 -14.19 -16.62
C ALA A 379 21.81 -14.29 -17.23
N LEU A 380 20.82 -14.67 -16.43
CA LEU A 380 19.40 -14.58 -16.76
C LEU A 380 18.95 -13.15 -16.47
N PHE A 381 18.71 -12.36 -17.52
CA PHE A 381 18.03 -11.07 -17.41
C PHE A 381 16.55 -11.29 -17.71
N TRP A 382 15.69 -10.93 -16.76
CA TRP A 382 14.24 -10.87 -16.95
C TRP A 382 13.85 -9.48 -17.44
N ALA A 383 13.02 -9.41 -18.48
CA ALA A 383 12.42 -8.16 -18.94
C ALA A 383 11.42 -7.61 -17.91
N PRO A 384 11.15 -6.28 -17.87
CA PRO A 384 10.12 -5.72 -17.01
C PRO A 384 8.74 -6.32 -17.32
N LEU A 385 7.94 -6.53 -16.27
CA LEU A 385 6.57 -7.03 -16.34
C LEU A 385 5.67 -6.01 -17.04
N GLU A 386 5.19 -6.34 -18.24
CA GLU A 386 4.14 -5.58 -18.92
C GLU A 386 2.77 -6.25 -18.67
N TRP A 387 1.90 -5.51 -17.99
CA TRP A 387 0.54 -5.95 -17.66
C TRP A 387 -0.45 -5.35 -18.66
N THR A 388 -1.02 -6.19 -19.53
CA THR A 388 -2.06 -5.79 -20.49
C THR A 388 -3.35 -6.56 -20.19
N GLY A 389 -4.00 -6.22 -19.07
CA GLY A 389 -5.42 -6.48 -18.75
C GLY A 389 -5.96 -7.92 -18.71
N GLU A 390 -5.47 -8.85 -19.53
CA GLU A 390 -6.06 -10.17 -19.74
C GLU A 390 -5.05 -11.32 -19.89
N LYS A 391 -3.74 -11.07 -20.14
CA LYS A 391 -2.72 -12.14 -20.19
C LYS A 391 -1.35 -11.69 -19.65
N LEU A 392 -0.71 -12.57 -18.87
CA LEU A 392 0.68 -12.43 -18.41
C LEU A 392 1.61 -13.10 -19.43
N LYS A 393 2.46 -12.32 -20.13
CA LYS A 393 3.51 -12.87 -21.01
C LYS A 393 4.83 -12.96 -20.25
N ILE A 394 5.36 -14.17 -20.12
CA ILE A 394 6.65 -14.44 -19.49
C ILE A 394 7.67 -14.71 -20.61
N GLY A 395 8.56 -13.76 -20.89
CA GLY A 395 9.64 -13.91 -21.85
C GLY A 395 10.98 -14.19 -21.16
N VAL A 396 11.63 -15.30 -21.50
CA VAL A 396 12.98 -15.65 -21.03
C VAL A 396 13.96 -15.48 -22.19
N PHE A 397 14.93 -14.57 -22.06
CA PHE A 397 16.02 -14.44 -23.03
C PHE A 397 17.32 -15.03 -22.46
N LEU A 398 17.88 -16.03 -23.15
CA LEU A 398 19.20 -16.56 -22.89
C LEU A 398 20.21 -15.83 -23.78
N ARG A 399 20.99 -14.90 -23.21
CA ARG A 399 22.13 -14.28 -23.92
C ARG A 399 23.42 -14.96 -23.47
N THR A 400 23.94 -15.86 -24.29
CA THR A 400 25.31 -16.37 -24.16
C THR A 400 26.29 -15.33 -24.71
N SER A 401 27.24 -14.89 -23.90
CA SER A 401 28.34 -14.03 -24.34
C SER A 401 29.28 -14.84 -25.26
N ARG A 402 29.14 -14.69 -26.58
CA ARG A 402 30.21 -15.01 -27.54
C ARG A 402 31.11 -13.78 -27.63
N GLN A 403 32.34 -13.89 -27.12
CA GLN A 403 33.43 -13.03 -27.56
C GLN A 403 33.72 -13.34 -29.03
N ILE A 404 33.69 -12.29 -29.85
CA ILE A 404 34.19 -12.28 -31.22
C ILE A 404 35.72 -12.30 -31.10
N GLU A 405 36.34 -13.43 -31.41
CA GLU A 405 37.75 -13.45 -31.82
C GLU A 405 37.79 -13.11 -33.31
N THR A 406 38.40 -11.97 -33.60
CA THR A 406 38.87 -11.57 -34.93
C THR A 406 39.91 -12.58 -35.42
N GLY A 407 39.65 -13.16 -36.60
CA GLY A 407 40.69 -13.64 -37.51
C GLY A 407 41.01 -12.55 -38.51
#